data_AF-A0A5K1ACZ9-F1
#
_entry.id   AF-A0A5K1ACZ9-F1
#
_cell.length_a   1.000
_cell.length_b   1.000
_cell.length_c   1.000
_cell.angle_alpha   90.00
_cell.angle_beta   90.00
_cell.angle_gamma   90.00
#
_symmetry.space_group_name_H-M   'P 1'
#
loop_
_entity.id
_entity.type
_entity.pdbx_description
1 polymer ?
#
loop_
_entity_poly.entity_id
_entity_poly.type
_entity_poly.pdbx_seq_one_letter_code
_entity_poly.pdbx_strand_id
1 'polypeptide(L)' 'VLYGTCGFLEKNRDLVHLDLIQLLSSCVCKLPQKFASKMLWQSENASGSQHRSAAADSQKQSVATKFK' A
#
# COMPACT_ATOMS: atom_id res chain seq x y z
N VAL A 1 26.68 3.36 12.27
CA VAL A 1 25.88 2.15 11.98
C VAL A 1 25.91 1.93 10.48
N LEU A 2 26.27 0.74 10.00
CA LEU A 2 26.25 0.41 8.57
C LEU A 2 24.96 -0.38 8.27
N TYR A 3 24.22 0.02 7.25
CA TYR A 3 23.00 -0.68 6.85
C TYR A 3 23.21 -1.36 5.49
N GLY A 4 22.84 -2.63 5.39
CA GLY A 4 22.73 -3.30 4.09
C GLY A 4 21.53 -2.72 3.34
N THR A 5 21.75 -2.23 2.12
CA THR A 5 20.71 -1.54 1.31
C THR A 5 19.87 -2.49 0.45
N CYS A 6 20.16 -3.79 0.48
CA CYS A 6 19.44 -4.79 -0.28
C CYS A 6 17.94 -4.78 0.08
N GLY A 7 17.10 -4.62 -0.95
CA GLY A 7 15.65 -4.63 -0.81
C GLY A 7 15.02 -3.35 -0.25
N PHE A 8 15.79 -2.25 -0.12
CA PHE A 8 15.26 -1.00 0.44
C PHE A 8 14.13 -0.41 -0.40
N LEU A 9 14.24 -0.49 -1.74
CA LEU A 9 13.21 0.01 -2.64
C LEU A 9 11.92 -0.80 -2.51
N GLU A 10 12.01 -2.13 -2.48
CA GLU A 10 10.88 -3.05 -2.33
C GLU A 10 10.19 -2.87 -0.97
N LYS A 11 10.97 -2.76 0.12
CA LYS A 11 10.44 -2.53 1.46
C LYS A 11 9.75 -1.18 1.60
N ASN A 12 10.17 -0.18 0.81
CA ASN A 12 9.60 1.16 0.89
C ASN A 12 8.31 1.32 0.07
N ARG A 13 7.96 0.39 -0.83
CA ARG A 13 6.84 0.54 -1.77
C ARG A 13 5.44 0.61 -1.13
N ASP A 14 5.25 0.15 0.11
CA ASP A 14 3.95 0.11 0.85
C ASP A 14 2.74 -0.32 -0.01
N LEU A 15 2.97 -1.19 -1.00
CA LEU A 15 1.93 -1.63 -1.93
C LEU A 15 1.07 -2.71 -1.27
N VAL A 16 -0.25 -2.52 -1.36
CA VAL A 16 -1.24 -3.51 -0.94
C VAL A 16 -1.82 -4.18 -2.18
N HIS A 17 -1.70 -5.50 -2.26
CA HIS A 17 -2.25 -6.27 -3.37
C HIS A 17 -3.78 -6.35 -3.28
N LEU A 18 -4.47 -6.04 -4.37
CA LEU A 18 -5.94 -6.13 -4.47
C LEU A 18 -6.46 -7.53 -4.16
N ASP A 19 -5.74 -8.57 -4.59
CA ASP A 19 -6.11 -9.97 -4.33
C ASP A 19 -6.14 -10.29 -2.83
N LEU A 20 -5.20 -9.73 -2.06
CA LEU A 20 -5.17 -9.89 -0.61
C LEU A 20 -6.37 -9.19 0.03
N ILE A 21 -6.73 -8.00 -0.47
CA ILE A 21 -7.90 -7.27 0.04
C ILE A 21 -9.19 -8.05 -0.24
N GLN A 22 -9.33 -8.62 -1.45
CA GLN A 22 -10.47 -9.45 -1.82
C GLN A 22 -10.56 -10.71 -0.96
N LEU A 23 -9.43 -11.36 -0.67
CA LEU A 23 -9.35 -12.50 0.25
C LEU A 23 -9.77 -12.13 1.68
N LEU A 24 -9.36 -10.96 2.18
CA LEU A 24 -9.76 -10.49 3.50
C LEU A 24 -11.26 -10.11 3.57
N SER A 25 -11.82 -9.65 2.46
CA SER A 25 -13.25 -9.34 2.33
C SER A 25 -14.13 -10.62 2.32
N SER A 26 -13.63 -11.72 1.75
CA SER A 26 -14.35 -12.99 1.70
C SER A 26 -14.35 -13.78 3.02
N CYS A 27 -13.57 -13.36 4.00
CA CYS A 27 -13.52 -13.99 5.32
C CYS A 27 -14.87 -13.86 6.04
N VAL A 28 -15.28 -14.90 6.80
CA VAL A 28 -16.51 -14.87 7.61
C VAL A 28 -16.38 -13.94 8.84
N CYS A 29 -15.15 -13.70 9.30
CA CYS A 29 -14.84 -12.87 10.45
C CYS A 29 -14.93 -11.37 10.12
N LYS A 30 -15.57 -10.58 11.00
CA LYS A 30 -15.76 -9.13 10.79
C LYS A 30 -14.47 -8.31 10.82
N LEU A 31 -13.43 -8.76 11.51
CA LEU A 31 -12.18 -8.02 11.66
C LEU A 31 -11.39 -7.92 10.32
N PRO A 32 -11.12 -9.04 9.61
CA PRO A 32 -10.54 -9.01 8.25
C PRO A 32 -11.33 -8.14 7.27
N GLN A 33 -12.67 -8.23 7.28
CA GLN A 33 -13.54 -7.44 6.40
C GLN A 33 -13.41 -5.93 6.65
N LYS A 34 -13.33 -5.50 7.92
CA LYS A 34 -13.09 -4.08 8.27
C LYS A 34 -11.72 -3.60 7.81
N PHE A 35 -10.73 -4.47 7.84
CA PHE A 35 -9.40 -4.15 7.33
C PHE A 35 -9.41 -4.01 5.81
N ALA A 36 -10.08 -4.95 5.12
CA ALA A 36 -10.27 -4.93 3.67
C ALA A 36 -10.94 -3.63 3.18
N SER A 37 -12.03 -3.20 3.83
CA SER A 37 -12.73 -1.97 3.44
C SER A 37 -11.87 -0.71 3.61
N LYS A 38 -11.09 -0.63 4.69
CA LYS A 38 -10.15 0.47 4.91
C LYS A 38 -9.04 0.49 3.87
N MET A 39 -8.52 -0.69 3.49
CA MET A 39 -7.48 -0.82 2.47
C MET A 39 -7.99 -0.48 1.06
N LEU A 40 -9.22 -0.89 0.69
CA LEU A 40 -9.83 -0.51 -0.59
C LEU A 40 -9.93 1.01 -0.73
N TRP A 41 -10.45 1.68 0.31
CA TRP A 41 -10.58 3.14 0.30
C TRP A 41 -9.22 3.84 0.13
N GLN A 42 -8.15 3.30 0.73
CA GLN A 42 -6.80 3.85 0.56
C GLN A 42 -6.24 3.59 -0.85
N SER A 43 -6.53 2.43 -1.43
CA SER A 43 -6.12 2.07 -2.80
C SER A 43 -6.83 2.92 -3.85
N GLU A 44 -8.13 3.15 -3.73
CA GLU A 44 -8.91 3.98 -4.66
C GLU A 44 -8.43 5.45 -4.62
N ASN A 45 -8.18 5.98 -3.43
CA ASN A 45 -7.59 7.32 -3.26
C ASN A 45 -6.14 7.42 -3.76
N ALA A 46 -5.40 6.32 -3.81
CA ALA A 46 -4.09 6.26 -4.45
C ALA A 46 -4.19 6.27 -5.98
N SER A 47 -5.22 5.60 -6.53
CA SER A 47 -5.42 5.46 -7.97
C SER A 47 -5.89 6.73 -8.68
N GLY A 48 -6.57 7.64 -7.97
CA GLY A 48 -7.01 8.93 -8.51
C GLY A 48 -5.87 9.85 -8.99
N SER A 49 -4.62 9.59 -8.59
CA SER A 49 -3.45 10.34 -9.06
C SER A 49 -2.56 9.58 -10.05
N GLN A 50 -2.95 8.37 -10.49
CA GLN A 50 -2.11 7.51 -11.33
C GLN A 50 -1.97 7.97 -12.78
N HIS A 51 -2.69 9.01 -13.22
CA HIS A 51 -2.64 9.47 -14.61
C HIS A 51 -1.59 10.54 -14.91
N ARG A 52 -0.59 10.77 -14.04
CA ARG A 52 0.58 11.59 -14.39
C ARG A 52 1.89 11.02 -13.83
N SER A 53 2.66 10.40 -14.72
CA SER A 53 4.10 10.15 -14.55
C SER A 53 4.49 9.20 -13.41
N ALA A 54 4.72 7.93 -13.78
CA ALA A 54 5.09 6.82 -12.91
C ALA A 54 6.34 7.02 -12.02
N ALA A 55 7.09 8.12 -12.18
CA ALA A 55 8.26 8.45 -11.38
C ALA A 55 7.98 9.40 -10.19
N ALA A 56 6.92 10.21 -10.23
CA ALA A 56 6.71 11.28 -9.25
C ALA A 56 5.74 10.91 -8.11
N ASP A 57 4.75 10.04 -8.38
CA ASP A 57 3.67 9.77 -7.43
C ASP A 57 3.83 8.50 -6.57
N SER A 58 4.81 7.63 -6.87
CA SER A 58 5.25 6.58 -5.92
C SER A 58 5.75 7.16 -4.59
N GLN A 59 6.02 8.47 -4.55
CA GLN A 59 6.53 9.16 -3.38
C GLN A 59 5.48 9.43 -2.29
N LYS A 60 4.17 9.35 -2.55
CA LYS A 60 3.14 9.75 -1.57
C LYS A 60 2.65 8.63 -0.66
N GLN A 61 2.93 7.38 -0.98
CA GLN A 61 2.51 6.22 -0.21
C GLN A 61 3.67 5.25 -0.01
N SER A 62 4.79 5.76 0.47
CA SER A 62 5.92 4.93 0.88
C SER A 62 5.98 4.78 2.40
N VAL A 63 6.64 3.72 2.87
CA VAL A 63 6.87 3.51 4.31
C VAL A 63 7.60 4.70 4.91
N ALA A 64 8.64 5.20 4.22
CA ALA A 64 9.42 6.35 4.67
C ALA A 64 8.58 7.63 4.77
N THR A 65 7.65 7.87 3.84
CA THR A 65 6.77 9.05 3.89
C THR A 65 5.68 8.98 4.95
N LYS A 66 5.23 7.78 5.32
CA LYS A 66 4.29 7.61 6.45
C LYS A 66 4.99 7.70 7.81
N PHE A 67 6.27 7.34 7.85
CA PHE A 67 7.07 7.38 9.07
C PHE A 67 7.57 8.79 9.41
N LYS A 68 7.89 9.59 8.40
CA LYS A 68 8.38 10.97 8.55
C LYS A 68 7.32 11.89 9.14
#